data_AF-A0A3B9GBM1-F1
#
_entry.id   AF-A0A3B9GBM1-F1
#
_cell.length_a   1.000
_cell.length_b   1.000
_cell.length_c   1.000
_cell.angle_alpha   90.00
_cell.angle_beta   90.00
_cell.angle_gamma   90.00
#
_symmetry.space_group_name_H-M   'P 1'
#
loop_
_entity.id
_entity.type
_entity.pdbx_description
1 polymer ?
#
loop_
_entity_poly.entity_id
_entity_poly.type
_entity_poly.pdbx_seq_one_letter_code
_entity_poly.pdbx_strand_id
1 'polypeptide(L)'
;EVPRHNGIRTERYKLINFYEFGEWEFYDLKTDPDELKNLYGNPEKKELINDVRKQLLKLQKGYGDDTVLKEKPQEWKSKMRNTTSVKTKANFRPRVK
;
A
#
# COMPACT_ATOMS: atom_id res chain seq x y z
N GLU A 1 -2.76 1.15 -14.34
CA GLU A 1 -2.69 -0.14 -13.66
C GLU A 1 -2.67 0.15 -12.18
N VAL A 2 -3.45 -0.59 -11.39
CA VAL A 2 -3.43 -0.44 -9.93
C VAL A 2 -2.37 -1.40 -9.39
N PRO A 3 -1.39 -0.93 -8.61
CA PRO A 3 -0.39 -1.79 -8.00
C PRO A 3 -1.04 -2.95 -7.25
N ARG A 4 -0.52 -4.16 -7.45
CA ARG A 4 -0.96 -5.28 -6.64
C ARG A 4 -0.57 -5.04 -5.19
N HIS A 5 -1.52 -5.26 -4.31
CA HIS A 5 -1.36 -5.04 -2.88
C HIS A 5 -2.15 -6.07 -2.10
N ASN A 6 -1.74 -6.26 -0.86
CA ASN A 6 -2.55 -6.91 0.15
C ASN A 6 -2.52 -6.08 1.44
N GLY A 7 -3.37 -6.43 2.39
CA GLY A 7 -3.48 -5.64 3.59
C GLY A 7 -4.53 -6.17 4.55
N ILE A 8 -4.61 -5.53 5.70
CA ILE A 8 -5.63 -5.78 6.72
C ILE A 8 -6.27 -4.46 7.10
N ARG A 9 -7.60 -4.46 7.17
CA ARG A 9 -8.39 -3.37 7.74
C ARG A 9 -9.02 -3.88 9.03
N THR A 10 -8.61 -3.29 10.14
CA THR A 10 -9.24 -3.45 11.45
C THR A 10 -10.27 -2.33 11.64
N GLU A 11 -10.97 -2.30 12.77
CA GLU A 11 -11.93 -1.23 13.07
C GLU A 11 -11.28 0.16 13.09
N ARG A 12 -10.01 0.24 13.53
CA ARG A 12 -9.30 1.52 13.71
C ARG A 12 -8.13 1.71 12.76
N TYR A 13 -7.47 0.64 12.34
CA TYR A 13 -6.21 0.73 11.61
C TYR A 13 -6.30 0.01 10.28
N LYS A 14 -5.63 0.58 9.27
CA LYS A 14 -5.46 -0.04 7.95
C LYS A 14 -3.96 -0.17 7.67
N LEU A 15 -3.54 -1.38 7.31
CA LEU A 15 -2.19 -1.70 6.87
C LEU A 15 -2.25 -2.22 5.44
N ILE A 16 -1.48 -1.63 4.55
CA ILE A 16 -1.40 -1.99 3.12
C ILE A 16 0.07 -2.29 2.78
N ASN A 17 0.28 -3.32 1.98
CA ASN A 17 1.57 -3.77 1.49
C ASN A 17 1.54 -3.89 -0.03
N PHE A 18 2.29 -3.02 -0.69
CA PHE A 18 2.53 -3.04 -2.13
C PHE A 18 3.75 -3.91 -2.41
N TYR A 19 3.55 -5.23 -2.35
CA TYR A 19 4.62 -6.22 -2.38
C TYR A 19 5.47 -6.21 -3.66
N GLU A 20 4.95 -5.72 -4.78
CA GLU A 20 5.77 -5.58 -6.00
C GLU A 20 6.81 -4.47 -5.88
N PHE A 21 6.53 -3.45 -5.08
CA PHE A 21 7.37 -2.28 -4.86
C PHE A 21 8.16 -2.35 -3.55
N GLY A 22 7.75 -3.19 -2.60
CA GLY A 22 8.34 -3.25 -1.25
C GLY A 22 7.85 -2.12 -0.34
N GLU A 23 6.74 -1.47 -0.70
CA GLU A 23 6.23 -0.29 -0.01
C GLU A 23 5.09 -0.66 0.93
N TRP A 24 5.06 0.00 2.08
CA TRP A 24 4.06 -0.22 3.12
C TRP A 24 3.38 1.09 3.49
N GLU A 25 2.09 1.01 3.74
CA GLU A 25 1.28 2.13 4.22
C GLU A 25 0.49 1.74 5.45
N PHE A 26 0.42 2.66 6.40
CA PHE A 26 -0.32 2.47 7.64
C PHE A 26 -1.14 3.71 7.99
N TYR A 27 -2.43 3.53 8.26
CA TYR A 27 -3.37 4.61 8.52
C TYR A 27 -4.16 4.35 9.82
N ASP A 28 -4.38 5.41 10.60
CA ASP A 28 -5.30 5.40 11.74
C ASP A 28 -6.64 6.03 11.29
N LEU A 29 -7.60 5.17 10.98
CA LEU A 29 -8.92 5.53 10.46
C LEU A 29 -9.76 6.35 11.47
N LYS A 30 -9.39 6.34 12.76
CA LYS A 30 -10.07 7.15 13.76
C LYS A 30 -9.65 8.62 13.69
N THR A 31 -8.36 8.86 13.45
CA THR A 31 -7.80 10.23 13.38
C THR A 31 -7.72 10.77 11.96
N ASP A 32 -7.66 9.86 10.98
CA ASP A 32 -7.48 10.14 9.56
C ASP A 32 -8.40 9.22 8.74
N PRO A 33 -9.72 9.48 8.77
CA PRO A 33 -10.70 8.67 8.03
C PRO A 33 -10.53 8.76 6.51
N ASP A 34 -9.92 9.85 6.04
CA ASP A 34 -9.64 10.12 4.62
C ASP A 34 -8.29 9.52 4.15
N GLU A 35 -7.57 8.81 5.03
CA GLU A 35 -6.33 8.07 4.70
C GLU A 35 -5.25 8.96 4.05
N LEU A 36 -5.14 10.21 4.50
CA LEU A 36 -4.24 11.22 3.92
C LEU A 36 -2.79 11.09 4.42
N LYS A 37 -2.58 10.53 5.61
CA LYS A 37 -1.27 10.49 6.28
C LYS A 37 -0.78 9.07 6.50
N ASN A 38 0.21 8.66 5.71
CA ASN A 38 0.94 7.41 5.94
C ASN A 38 1.80 7.51 7.22
N LEU A 39 1.46 6.70 8.22
CA LEU A 39 2.13 6.61 9.52
C LEU A 39 3.14 5.47 9.60
N TYR A 40 3.38 4.70 8.52
CA TYR A 40 4.26 3.54 8.55
C TYR A 40 5.71 3.89 8.95
N GLY A 41 6.19 5.07 8.55
CA GLY A 41 7.52 5.59 8.92
C GLY A 41 7.61 6.18 10.32
N ASN A 42 6.51 6.27 11.08
CA ASN A 42 6.52 6.87 12.41
C ASN A 42 7.07 5.88 13.46
N PRO A 43 8.20 6.19 14.14
CA PRO A 43 8.77 5.31 15.16
C PRO A 43 7.83 5.03 16.33
N GLU A 44 6.96 5.98 16.71
CA GLU A 44 5.98 5.82 17.79
C GLU A 44 4.90 4.78 17.47
N LYS A 45 4.67 4.50 16.18
CA LYS A 45 3.66 3.53 15.72
C LYS A 45 4.27 2.16 15.41
N LYS A 46 5.58 1.99 15.57
CA LYS A 46 6.31 0.78 15.16
C LYS A 46 5.79 -0.50 15.83
N GLU A 47 5.53 -0.46 17.12
CA GLU A 47 5.00 -1.62 17.85
C GLU A 47 3.60 -1.99 17.38
N LEU A 48 2.72 -1.00 17.23
CA LEU A 48 1.38 -1.19 16.71
C LEU A 48 1.37 -1.76 15.28
N ILE A 49 2.21 -1.22 14.40
CA ILE A 49 2.37 -1.71 13.02
C ILE A 49 2.82 -3.17 13.04
N ASN A 50 3.75 -3.53 13.93
CA ASN A 50 4.22 -4.91 14.06
C ASN A 50 3.09 -5.86 14.47
N ASP A 51 2.22 -5.46 15.40
CA ASP A 51 1.08 -6.26 15.83
C ASP A 51 0.02 -6.42 14.74
N VAL A 52 -0.29 -5.35 13.99
CA VAL A 52 -1.19 -5.44 12.83
C VAL A 52 -0.58 -6.31 11.73
N ARG A 53 0.75 -6.26 11.54
CA ARG A 53 1.46 -7.12 10.59
C ARG A 53 1.42 -8.59 11.00
N LYS A 54 1.54 -8.91 12.29
CA LYS A 54 1.34 -10.30 12.79
C LYS A 54 -0.07 -10.81 12.50
N GLN A 55 -1.08 -9.96 12.66
CA GLN A 55 -2.46 -10.32 12.33
C GLN A 55 -2.62 -10.60 10.83
N LEU A 56 -2.04 -9.76 9.97
CA LEU A 56 -2.01 -9.99 8.52
C LEU A 56 -1.36 -11.34 8.17
N LEU A 57 -0.19 -11.65 8.75
CA LEU A 57 0.49 -12.93 8.54
C LEU A 57 -0.37 -14.13 9.00
N LYS A 58 -1.08 -13.98 10.11
CA LYS A 58 -2.00 -15.01 10.62
C LYS A 58 -3.16 -15.25 9.64
N LEU A 59 -3.74 -14.17 9.09
CA LEU A 59 -4.80 -14.27 8.09
C LEU A 59 -4.30 -14.90 6.80
N GLN A 60 -3.14 -14.47 6.28
CA GLN A 60 -2.53 -15.06 5.09
C GLN A 60 -2.35 -16.57 5.25
N LYS A 61 -1.78 -17.01 6.38
CA LYS A 61 -1.62 -18.44 6.68
C LYS A 61 -2.97 -19.16 6.81
N GLY A 62 -3.97 -18.51 7.43
CA GLY A 62 -5.31 -19.08 7.60
C GLY A 62 -6.07 -19.29 6.29
N TYR A 63 -5.89 -18.39 5.33
CA TYR A 63 -6.51 -18.49 4.00
C TYR A 63 -5.65 -19.24 2.97
N GLY A 64 -4.42 -19.64 3.33
CA GLY A 64 -3.48 -20.25 2.38
C GLY A 64 -3.02 -19.29 1.31
N ASP A 65 -2.95 -17.99 1.62
CA ASP A 65 -2.53 -16.94 0.67
C ASP A 65 -1.01 -16.95 0.48
N ASP A 66 -0.58 -17.46 -0.68
CA ASP A 66 0.79 -17.51 -1.17
C ASP A 66 1.09 -16.41 -2.23
N THR A 67 0.17 -15.45 -2.41
CA THR A 67 0.28 -14.39 -3.43
C THR A 67 1.33 -13.32 -3.11
N VAL A 68 1.82 -13.27 -1.86
CA VAL A 68 2.84 -12.32 -1.42
C VAL A 68 4.21 -12.76 -1.94
N LEU A 69 4.45 -12.45 -3.21
CA LEU A 69 5.68 -12.78 -3.91
C LEU A 69 6.81 -11.82 -3.53
N LYS A 70 8.04 -12.21 -3.89
CA LYS A 70 9.23 -11.36 -3.81
C LYS A 70 9.04 -10.07 -4.62
N GLU A 71 9.64 -9.00 -4.12
CA GLU A 71 9.69 -7.69 -4.80
C GLU A 71 10.19 -7.85 -6.24
N LYS A 72 9.64 -7.02 -7.15
CA LYS A 72 10.09 -7.00 -8.53
C LYS A 72 11.48 -6.33 -8.64
N PRO A 73 12.28 -6.66 -9.66
CA PRO A 73 13.56 -6.00 -9.90
C PRO A 73 13.43 -4.48 -10.06
N GLN A 74 14.48 -3.74 -9.69
CA GLN A 74 14.50 -2.27 -9.71
C GLN A 74 14.20 -1.69 -11.10
N GLU A 75 14.66 -2.35 -12.17
CA GLU A 75 14.39 -1.95 -13.55
C GLU A 75 12.90 -1.92 -13.87
N TRP A 76 12.16 -2.92 -13.38
CA TRP A 76 10.70 -2.98 -13.52
C TRP A 76 10.02 -1.86 -12.73
N LYS A 77 10.46 -1.63 -11.47
CA LYS A 77 9.94 -0.55 -10.62
C LYS A 77 10.11 0.82 -11.30
N SER A 78 11.29 1.10 -11.86
CA SER A 78 11.58 2.35 -12.59
C SER A 78 10.72 2.51 -13.85
N LYS A 79 10.54 1.45 -14.63
CA LYS A 79 9.69 1.47 -15.83
C LYS A 79 8.23 1.78 -15.50
N MET A 80 7.69 1.16 -14.44
CA MET A 80 6.30 1.39 -14.00
C MET A 80 6.08 2.81 -13.48
N ARG A 81 7.04 3.36 -12.71
CA ARG A 81 7.00 4.74 -12.21
C ARG A 81 7.06 5.76 -13.36
N ASN A 82 7.98 5.59 -14.31
CA ASN A 82 8.12 6.50 -15.45
C ASN A 82 6.90 6.46 -16.39
N THR A 83 6.31 5.28 -16.60
CA THR A 83 5.07 5.14 -17.40
C THR A 83 3.91 5.91 -16.78
N THR A 84 3.84 5.96 -15.45
CA THR A 84 2.79 6.67 -14.71
C THR A 84 2.89 8.18 -14.92
N SER A 85 4.09 8.77 -14.85
CA SER A 85 4.30 10.22 -15.08
C SER A 85 4.07 10.67 -16.53
N VAL A 86 4.29 9.79 -17.51
CA VAL A 86 4.06 10.13 -18.94
C VAL A 86 2.56 10.11 -19.28
N LYS A 87 1.76 9.21 -18.70
CA LYS A 87 0.31 9.14 -18.94
C LYS A 87 -0.46 10.31 -18.32
N THR A 88 -0.05 10.86 -17.17
CA THR A 88 -0.73 12.01 -16.54
C THR A 88 -0.64 13.29 -17.37
N LYS A 89 0.42 13.48 -18.17
CA LYS A 89 0.51 14.62 -19.10
C LYS A 89 -0.38 14.50 -20.33
N ALA A 90 -0.83 13.29 -20.70
CA ALA A 90 -1.51 13.04 -21.97
C ALA A 90 -3.05 13.11 -21.92
N ASN A 91 -3.69 13.09 -20.73
CA ASN A 91 -5.14 12.87 -20.63
C ASN A 91 -5.94 13.92 -19.83
N PHE A 92 -5.38 15.09 -19.51
CA PHE A 92 -6.18 16.19 -18.97
C PHE A 92 -6.87 16.96 -20.11
N ARG A 93 -7.99 16.45 -20.63
CA ARG A 93 -8.92 17.27 -21.42
C ARG A 93 -9.77 18.08 -20.43
N PRO A 94 -9.69 19.42 -20.39
CA PRO A 94 -10.58 20.20 -19.55
C PRO A 94 -12.02 19.97 -20.02
N ARG A 95 -12.89 19.55 -19.08
CA ARG A 95 -14.33 19.47 -19.32
C ARG A 95 -14.86 20.90 -19.38
N VAL A 96 -15.02 21.42 -20.60
CA VAL A 96 -15.68 22.71 -20.84
C VAL A 96 -17.16 22.54 -20.47
N LYS A 97 -17.69 23.50 -19.70
CA LYS A 97 -19.08 23.53 -19.22
C LYS A 97 -20.08 23.67 -20.36
#